data_AF-A0A1Q9PB52-F1
#
_entry.id   AF-A0A1Q9PB52-F1
#
_cell.length_a   1.000
_cell.length_b   1.000
_cell.length_c   1.000
_cell.angle_alpha   90.00
_cell.angle_beta   90.00
_cell.angle_gamma   90.00
#
_symmetry.space_group_name_H-M   'P 1'
#
loop_
_entity.id
_entity.type
_entity.pdbx_description
1 polymer ?
#
loop_
_entity_poly.entity_id
_entity_poly.type
_entity_poly.pdbx_seq_one_letter_code
_entity_poly.pdbx_strand_id
1 'polypeptide(L)'
;MIQDSDRMDSPDEEKPVFVEEAYFSGARLSDAIDWCITRQDRELHCEVEGKLTSTGKEVKFKGRVLKVKKGVLTRRIAIFVEEDLRRQRAGELDKVLTVGGEGSSQEDVAATQITVQNYLKRNMADDLYYDGRDLQQAVKDLEKMKSQEVACTVWGRRGSDKTMIMIKGTIVGASTRPAPILPEGSLEVRVAPEEEVGDPKIYMVAQPQLLIGPSYNPNLTVLATKVHIQPFAWKLAPEYRDVLAARNLTVTVKSGQKLIENVSFSMREGEMLAIIGESGAGKSTTVKALIGDIPSTGVARIAGIDSKQTQKVRHFFGYCPQDLSYMYETFTPLENIIAFGKQYDIPEWQLIQRGKTLLRDFGILEKGNNPTKKLSGGEQRRVSIGIALAHKPKVLLMDEPTSGLDPDNRYELWSYLSYINQEYGTSIIVITHYPVEAEFCDKVAVFMRGKSLVAFGSPATLKESMPSRGFAVGIVLEEVDPRARKTLEGVKGVRFVLQRGELLKMFTDEPLEVIAERCVTALKEQKIAVKIVKTKSVADMVDYYVAITRGLIQGTIVK
;
A
#
# COMPACT_ATOMS: atom_id res chain seq x y z
N MET A 1 47.74 -18.88 31.54
CA MET A 1 47.95 -18.15 30.27
C MET A 1 46.58 -17.98 29.66
N ILE A 2 45.82 -16.90 29.88
CA ILE A 2 46.02 -15.47 29.56
C ILE A 2 46.32 -15.26 28.06
N GLN A 3 45.34 -14.62 27.38
CA GLN A 3 45.35 -13.79 26.15
C GLN A 3 45.74 -14.49 24.83
N ASP A 4 45.09 -14.26 23.68
CA ASP A 4 44.61 -13.01 23.03
C ASP A 4 43.21 -13.21 22.41
N SER A 5 42.18 -12.40 22.71
CA SER A 5 41.90 -10.99 22.35
C SER A 5 41.35 -10.77 20.94
N ASP A 6 40.08 -10.39 20.90
CA ASP A 6 39.49 -9.33 20.07
C ASP A 6 39.59 -9.41 18.54
N ARG A 7 38.57 -10.03 17.96
CA ARG A 7 37.82 -9.39 16.87
C ARG A 7 36.39 -9.19 17.33
N MET A 8 36.12 -8.02 17.93
CA MET A 8 34.77 -7.47 17.96
C MET A 8 34.31 -7.34 16.51
N ASP A 9 33.37 -8.19 16.09
CA ASP A 9 32.53 -7.86 14.96
C ASP A 9 31.87 -6.50 15.29
N SER A 10 32.12 -5.52 14.42
CA SER A 10 31.42 -4.25 14.43
C SER A 10 29.92 -4.52 14.53
N PRO A 11 29.14 -3.77 15.34
CA PRO A 11 27.70 -3.88 15.26
C PRO A 11 27.32 -3.57 13.81
N ASP A 12 26.72 -4.55 13.12
CA ASP A 12 26.11 -4.34 11.81
C ASP A 12 25.31 -3.03 11.89
N GLU A 13 25.76 -1.99 11.17
CA GLU A 13 24.99 -0.77 11.03
C GLU A 13 23.63 -1.20 10.46
N GLU A 14 22.60 -1.21 11.30
CA GLU A 14 21.22 -1.46 10.88
C GLU A 14 20.93 -0.54 9.70
N LYS A 15 20.79 -1.11 8.50
CA LYS A 15 20.44 -0.36 7.30
C LYS A 15 19.16 0.42 7.60
N PRO A 16 19.17 1.76 7.48
CA PRO A 16 18.04 2.57 7.92
C PRO A 16 16.76 2.13 7.21
N VAL A 17 15.70 1.93 8.00
CA VAL A 17 14.38 1.54 7.48
C VAL A 17 13.80 2.73 6.72
N PHE A 18 13.48 2.51 5.45
CA PHE A 18 12.93 3.53 4.57
C PHE A 18 11.60 4.05 5.08
N VAL A 19 11.40 5.36 4.97
CA VAL A 19 10.19 6.03 5.47
C VAL A 19 9.26 6.39 4.33
N GLU A 20 9.84 6.83 3.21
CA GLU A 20 9.12 7.26 2.03
C GLU A 20 10.05 7.13 0.82
N GLU A 21 9.51 6.62 -0.28
CA GLU A 21 10.26 6.47 -1.52
C GLU A 21 9.41 6.86 -2.72
N ALA A 22 9.95 7.79 -3.51
CA ALA A 22 9.33 8.27 -4.72
C ALA A 22 10.17 7.91 -5.94
N TYR A 23 9.46 7.53 -6.99
CA TYR A 23 10.08 7.06 -8.23
C TYR A 23 9.68 7.99 -9.36
N PHE A 24 10.67 8.39 -10.14
CA PHE A 24 10.53 9.30 -11.25
C PHE A 24 11.21 8.67 -12.47
N SER A 25 10.50 8.64 -13.59
CA SER A 25 11.17 8.39 -14.86
C SER A 25 12.09 9.57 -15.17
N GLY A 26 13.11 9.35 -15.99
CA GLY A 26 14.02 10.39 -16.46
C GLY A 26 13.31 11.62 -17.02
N ALA A 27 12.19 11.40 -17.73
CA ALA A 27 11.33 12.45 -18.28
C ALA A 27 10.62 13.29 -17.20
N ARG A 28 10.49 12.78 -15.98
CA ARG A 28 9.82 13.42 -14.83
C ARG A 28 10.81 13.86 -13.75
N LEU A 29 12.05 14.20 -14.12
CA LEU A 29 13.05 14.77 -13.21
C LEU A 29 12.53 15.99 -12.43
N SER A 30 11.65 16.78 -13.05
CA SER A 30 11.05 17.96 -12.41
C SER A 30 10.23 17.61 -11.18
N ASP A 31 9.51 16.50 -11.23
CA ASP A 31 8.70 16.02 -10.11
C ASP A 31 9.60 15.43 -9.02
N ALA A 32 10.74 14.84 -9.40
CA ALA A 32 11.75 14.37 -8.44
C ALA A 32 12.33 15.53 -7.63
N ILE A 33 12.64 16.64 -8.31
CA ILE A 33 13.14 17.86 -7.70
C ILE A 33 12.11 18.45 -6.74
N ASP A 34 10.83 18.49 -7.13
CA ASP A 34 9.75 19.01 -6.30
C ASP A 34 9.51 18.13 -5.06
N TRP A 35 9.61 16.82 -5.22
CA TRP A 35 9.54 15.88 -4.11
C TRP A 35 10.70 16.06 -3.12
N CYS A 36 11.93 16.24 -3.59
CA CYS A 36 13.07 16.51 -2.72
C CYS A 36 12.96 17.86 -2.00
N ILE A 37 12.49 18.92 -2.68
CA ILE A 37 12.37 20.27 -2.09
C ILE A 37 11.39 20.28 -0.92
N THR A 38 10.29 19.55 -1.06
CA THR A 38 9.27 19.43 0.00
C THR A 38 9.72 18.59 1.20
N ARG A 39 10.92 17.99 1.14
CA ARG A 39 11.49 17.08 2.16
C ARG A 39 12.94 17.43 2.53
N GLN A 40 13.30 18.72 2.42
CA GLN A 40 14.65 19.22 2.78
C GLN A 40 15.00 19.07 4.26
N ASP A 41 14.00 18.81 5.10
CA ASP A 41 14.14 18.51 6.53
C ASP A 41 14.67 17.10 6.82
N ARG A 42 14.87 16.26 5.79
CA ARG A 42 15.22 14.83 5.93
C ARG A 42 16.52 14.48 5.21
N GLU A 43 17.14 13.39 5.64
CA GLU A 43 18.26 12.79 4.90
C GLU A 43 17.71 12.06 3.66
N LEU A 44 18.03 12.59 2.49
CA LEU A 44 17.56 12.11 1.20
C LEU A 44 18.67 11.31 0.52
N HIS A 45 18.35 10.13 0.03
CA HIS A 45 19.20 9.36 -0.86
C HIS A 45 18.47 9.10 -2.16
N CYS A 46 19.22 8.68 -3.17
CA CYS A 46 18.66 8.31 -4.44
C CYS A 46 19.44 7.18 -5.08
N GLU A 47 18.72 6.36 -5.82
CA GLU A 47 19.26 5.43 -6.80
C GLU A 47 18.97 5.99 -8.19
N VAL A 48 20.01 6.10 -9.01
CA VAL A 48 19.93 6.71 -10.33
C VAL A 48 20.43 5.71 -11.35
N GLU A 49 19.63 5.51 -12.38
CA GLU A 49 19.99 4.76 -13.58
C GLU A 49 19.93 5.72 -14.77
N GLY A 50 20.93 5.68 -15.65
CA GLY A 50 21.02 6.61 -16.77
C GLY A 50 22.28 6.47 -17.59
N LYS A 51 22.64 7.53 -18.31
CA LYS A 51 23.88 7.63 -19.08
C LYS A 51 24.64 8.89 -18.72
N LEU A 52 25.96 8.80 -18.64
CA LEU A 52 26.82 9.99 -18.54
C LEU A 52 26.70 10.79 -19.84
N THR A 53 26.43 12.08 -19.75
CA THR A 53 26.29 12.97 -20.92
C THR A 53 27.60 13.12 -21.68
N SER A 54 28.74 13.08 -20.99
CA SER A 54 30.08 13.25 -21.56
C SER A 54 30.60 12.04 -22.33
N THR A 55 30.23 10.82 -21.93
CA THR A 55 30.79 9.58 -22.47
C THR A 55 29.76 8.62 -23.06
N GLY A 56 28.47 8.87 -22.82
CA GLY A 56 27.37 7.98 -23.21
C GLY A 56 27.33 6.66 -22.44
N LYS A 57 28.25 6.42 -21.50
CA LYS A 57 28.33 5.18 -20.71
C LYS A 57 27.13 5.08 -19.77
N GLU A 58 26.51 3.91 -19.74
CA GLU A 58 25.41 3.58 -18.82
C GLU A 58 25.91 3.58 -17.39
N VAL A 59 25.25 4.30 -16.50
CA VAL A 59 25.57 4.39 -15.07
C VAL A 59 24.39 3.94 -14.22
N LYS A 60 24.70 3.24 -13.14
CA LYS A 60 23.74 2.89 -12.10
C LYS A 60 24.41 3.01 -10.74
N PHE A 61 23.94 3.92 -9.90
CA PHE A 61 24.57 4.21 -8.63
C PHE A 61 23.55 4.61 -7.56
N LYS A 62 23.95 4.48 -6.30
CA LYS A 62 23.23 4.96 -5.14
C LYS A 62 24.05 6.03 -4.43
N GLY A 63 23.38 7.06 -3.92
CA GLY A 63 24.06 8.16 -3.23
C GLY A 63 23.15 9.07 -2.43
N ARG A 64 23.75 9.99 -1.67
CA ARG A 64 23.05 11.00 -0.87
C ARG A 64 22.78 12.27 -1.67
N VAL A 65 21.57 12.80 -1.58
CA VAL A 65 21.21 14.08 -2.19
C VAL A 65 21.82 15.20 -1.35
N LEU A 66 22.78 15.92 -1.91
CA LEU A 66 23.45 17.04 -1.24
C LEU A 66 22.66 18.34 -1.40
N LYS A 67 22.16 18.60 -2.61
CA LYS A 67 21.48 19.86 -2.92
C LYS A 67 20.57 19.71 -4.12
N VAL A 68 19.41 20.34 -4.04
CA VAL A 68 18.45 20.41 -5.13
C VAL A 68 18.27 21.85 -5.57
N LYS A 69 18.35 22.12 -6.88
CA LYS A 69 18.17 23.46 -7.44
C LYS A 69 17.05 23.44 -8.48
N LYS A 70 15.98 24.18 -8.19
CA LYS A 70 14.86 24.45 -9.11
C LYS A 70 14.95 25.89 -9.60
N GLY A 71 15.53 26.10 -10.79
CA GLY A 71 15.55 27.38 -11.49
C GLY A 71 14.69 27.33 -12.76
N VAL A 72 14.39 28.50 -13.34
CA VAL A 72 13.61 28.63 -14.58
C VAL A 72 14.28 27.88 -15.75
N LEU A 73 15.62 27.90 -15.81
CA LEU A 73 16.42 27.29 -16.87
C LEU A 73 17.28 26.09 -16.41
N THR A 74 17.47 25.90 -15.10
CA THR A 74 18.35 24.84 -14.57
C THR A 74 17.64 24.03 -13.50
N ARG A 75 17.45 22.74 -13.76
CA ARG A 75 16.83 21.77 -12.84
C ARG A 75 17.83 20.65 -12.59
N ARG A 76 18.39 20.58 -11.38
CA ARG A 76 19.44 19.61 -11.04
C ARG A 76 19.38 19.11 -9.60
N ILE A 77 19.77 17.86 -9.42
CA ILE A 77 19.99 17.19 -8.13
C ILE A 77 21.49 16.88 -8.04
N ALA A 78 22.19 17.42 -7.05
CA ALA A 78 23.58 17.08 -6.77
C ALA A 78 23.60 15.90 -5.79
N ILE A 79 24.31 14.83 -6.15
CA ILE A 79 24.30 13.56 -5.43
C ILE A 79 25.74 13.16 -5.11
N PHE A 80 26.02 12.91 -3.85
CA PHE A 80 27.25 12.25 -3.42
C PHE A 80 27.11 10.74 -3.63
N VAL A 81 27.89 10.17 -4.55
CA VAL A 81 27.82 8.74 -4.86
C VAL A 81 28.44 7.92 -3.74
N GLU A 82 27.71 6.94 -3.23
CA GLU A 82 28.16 6.05 -2.15
C GLU A 82 28.45 4.64 -2.67
N GLU A 83 27.71 4.19 -3.68
CA GLU A 83 27.81 2.82 -4.21
C GLU A 83 27.57 2.81 -5.73
N ASP A 84 28.46 2.18 -6.50
CA ASP A 84 28.24 1.88 -7.93
C ASP A 84 27.63 0.48 -8.06
N LEU A 85 26.37 0.42 -8.50
CA LEU A 85 25.59 -0.82 -8.56
C LEU A 85 25.95 -1.70 -9.77
N ARG A 86 26.87 -1.27 -10.63
CA ARG A 86 27.35 -2.07 -11.79
C ARG A 86 28.59 -2.90 -11.48
N ARG A 87 29.38 -2.55 -10.46
CA ARG A 87 30.64 -3.23 -10.10
C ARG A 87 30.58 -3.63 -8.63
N GLN A 88 30.73 -4.93 -8.34
CA GLN A 88 30.89 -5.46 -6.97
C GLN A 88 32.23 -5.06 -6.30
N ARG A 89 32.70 -3.82 -6.50
CA ARG A 89 33.86 -3.24 -5.82
C ARG A 89 33.50 -1.82 -5.39
N ALA A 90 33.27 -1.66 -4.09
CA ALA A 90 33.32 -0.36 -3.43
C ALA A 90 34.77 0.15 -3.50
N GLY A 91 35.00 1.36 -4.04
CA GLY A 91 36.31 1.99 -3.88
C GLY A 91 36.81 3.02 -4.90
N GLU A 92 36.05 3.47 -5.91
CA GLU A 92 36.63 4.41 -6.90
C GLU A 92 35.80 5.64 -7.28
N LEU A 93 34.70 5.95 -6.58
CA LEU A 93 33.89 7.13 -6.91
C LEU A 93 33.44 7.89 -5.66
N ASP A 94 34.38 8.49 -4.93
CA ASP A 94 34.09 9.67 -4.09
C ASP A 94 33.84 10.88 -5.01
N LYS A 95 32.71 10.87 -5.73
CA LYS A 95 32.37 11.90 -6.71
C LYS A 95 30.95 12.41 -6.51
N VAL A 96 30.80 13.73 -6.66
CA VAL A 96 29.49 14.38 -6.69
C VAL A 96 29.00 14.41 -8.13
N LEU A 97 27.96 13.64 -8.43
CA LEU A 97 27.32 13.64 -9.74
C LEU A 97 26.09 14.54 -9.74
N THR A 98 25.85 15.21 -10.86
CA THR A 98 24.66 16.04 -11.07
C THR A 98 23.68 15.34 -12.00
N VAL A 99 22.44 15.19 -11.53
CA VAL A 99 21.35 14.65 -12.33
C VAL A 99 20.45 15.79 -12.76
N GLY A 100 20.53 16.14 -14.05
CA GLY A 100 19.72 17.18 -14.66
C GLY A 100 20.47 18.40 -15.20
N GLY A 101 20.07 18.84 -16.41
CA GLY A 101 20.51 20.06 -17.08
C GLY A 101 21.31 19.79 -18.36
N GLU A 102 20.85 20.33 -19.49
CA GLU A 102 21.69 20.57 -20.67
C GLU A 102 22.60 21.76 -20.34
N GLY A 103 23.78 21.51 -19.77
CA GLY A 103 24.63 22.63 -19.37
C GLY A 103 25.91 22.28 -18.61
N SER A 104 26.91 21.80 -19.35
CA SER A 104 28.34 22.07 -19.14
C SER A 104 29.05 21.56 -17.87
N SER A 105 28.71 20.38 -17.33
CA SER A 105 29.69 19.66 -16.50
C SER A 105 30.08 18.32 -17.13
N GLN A 106 31.36 17.93 -17.00
CA GLN A 106 31.87 16.66 -17.53
C GLN A 106 31.25 15.42 -16.84
N GLU A 107 30.41 15.61 -15.83
CA GLU A 107 29.87 14.56 -14.95
C GLU A 107 28.33 14.62 -14.79
N ASP A 108 27.61 15.22 -15.75
CA ASP A 108 26.14 15.22 -15.75
C ASP A 108 25.59 13.82 -16.14
N VAL A 109 24.55 13.37 -15.43
CA VAL A 109 23.85 12.10 -15.71
C VAL A 109 22.47 12.39 -16.29
N ALA A 110 22.26 11.93 -17.52
CA ALA A 110 20.94 11.84 -18.12
C ALA A 110 20.24 10.60 -17.56
N ALA A 111 19.49 10.78 -16.48
CA ALA A 111 18.79 9.70 -15.82
C ALA A 111 17.67 9.16 -16.72
N THR A 112 17.60 7.84 -16.88
CA THR A 112 16.44 7.12 -17.40
C THR A 112 15.44 6.82 -16.27
N GLN A 113 15.95 6.64 -15.05
CA GLN A 113 15.18 6.42 -13.84
C GLN A 113 15.87 7.06 -12.63
N ILE A 114 15.07 7.69 -11.77
CA ILE A 114 15.51 8.26 -10.50
C ILE A 114 14.56 7.77 -9.43
N THR A 115 15.13 7.09 -8.46
CA THR A 115 14.46 6.71 -7.22
C THR A 115 14.98 7.62 -6.14
N VAL A 116 14.11 8.33 -5.43
CA VAL A 116 14.50 9.14 -4.26
C VAL A 116 13.88 8.53 -3.02
N GLN A 117 14.70 8.30 -2.02
CA GLN A 117 14.39 7.69 -0.73
C GLN A 117 14.65 8.73 0.35
N ASN A 118 13.79 8.81 1.36
CA ASN A 118 14.18 9.43 2.62
C ASN A 118 14.42 8.34 3.67
N TYR A 119 15.45 8.54 4.47
CA TYR A 119 15.73 7.70 5.61
C TYR A 119 15.31 8.42 6.89
N LEU A 120 14.68 7.68 7.81
CA LEU A 120 14.84 7.99 9.22
C LEU A 120 16.09 7.25 9.68
N LYS A 121 17.18 7.97 9.90
CA LYS A 121 18.28 7.41 10.69
C LYS A 121 17.89 7.53 12.16
N ARG A 122 17.41 6.43 12.76
CA ARG A 122 17.32 6.33 14.22
C ARG A 122 18.74 6.17 14.75
N ASN A 123 19.35 7.26 15.21
CA ASN A 123 20.56 7.14 16.00
C ASN A 123 20.17 6.91 17.47
N MET A 124 20.10 5.65 17.92
CA MET A 124 19.86 5.37 19.35
C MET A 124 21.02 5.83 20.25
N ALA A 125 22.19 6.17 19.70
CA ALA A 125 23.30 6.68 20.49
C ALA A 125 22.97 8.04 21.14
N ASP A 126 21.99 8.77 20.61
CA ASP A 126 21.58 10.08 21.10
C ASP A 126 20.36 10.00 22.05
N ASP A 127 19.80 8.80 22.30
CA ASP A 127 18.74 8.60 23.29
C ASP A 127 19.32 8.81 24.71
N LEU A 128 18.70 9.68 25.50
CA LEU A 128 19.18 10.01 26.83
C LEU A 128 18.29 9.37 27.90
N TYR A 129 18.91 8.62 28.79
CA TYR A 129 18.24 7.95 29.91
C TYR A 129 18.65 8.59 31.22
N TYR A 130 17.65 9.01 31.99
CA TYR A 130 17.84 9.64 33.29
C TYR A 130 17.12 8.82 34.37
N ASP A 131 17.76 8.67 35.51
CA ASP A 131 17.07 8.30 36.75
C ASP A 131 16.13 9.46 37.14
N GLY A 132 14.96 9.14 37.68
CA GLY A 132 14.01 10.14 38.16
C GLY A 132 14.57 11.05 39.27
N ARG A 133 15.69 10.67 39.90
CA ARG A 133 16.45 11.53 40.83
C ARG A 133 17.31 12.58 40.13
N ASP A 134 17.70 12.37 38.87
CA ASP A 134 18.63 13.22 38.12
C ASP A 134 17.93 14.11 37.07
N LEU A 135 16.69 14.50 37.35
CA LEU A 135 15.87 15.36 36.49
C LEU A 135 16.54 16.71 36.14
N GLN A 136 17.41 17.25 37.00
CA GLN A 136 18.17 18.45 36.68
C GLN A 136 19.07 18.30 35.45
N GLN A 137 19.73 17.15 35.31
CA GLN A 137 20.62 16.90 34.18
C GLN A 137 19.80 16.78 32.89
N ALA A 138 18.63 16.14 32.96
CA ALA A 138 17.67 16.10 31.87
C ALA A 138 17.26 17.50 31.39
N VAL A 139 16.94 18.42 32.32
CA VAL A 139 16.59 19.80 31.98
C VAL A 139 17.76 20.55 31.32
N LYS A 140 18.98 20.40 31.84
CA LYS A 140 20.18 21.05 31.28
C LYS A 140 20.50 20.57 29.86
N ASP A 141 20.31 19.28 29.57
CA ASP A 141 20.54 18.74 28.24
C ASP A 141 19.42 19.12 27.26
N LEU A 142 18.16 19.22 27.74
CA LEU A 142 17.05 19.78 26.96
C LEU A 142 17.26 21.25 26.57
N GLU A 143 17.89 22.06 27.43
CA GLU A 143 18.19 23.45 27.09
C GLU A 143 19.14 23.60 25.89
N LYS A 144 19.96 22.59 25.61
CA LYS A 144 20.82 22.53 24.43
C LYS A 144 20.06 22.13 23.16
N MET A 145 18.83 21.61 23.29
CA MET A 145 17.99 21.05 22.21
C MET A 145 16.80 21.95 21.82
N LYS A 146 16.82 23.24 22.22
CA LYS A 146 15.70 24.20 22.14
C LYS A 146 15.02 24.40 20.77
N SER A 147 15.59 23.90 19.67
CA SER A 147 15.03 24.01 18.31
C SER A 147 14.35 22.75 17.79
N GLN A 148 14.19 21.69 18.60
CA GLN A 148 13.64 20.40 18.18
C GLN A 148 12.39 20.04 19.01
N GLU A 149 11.39 19.41 18.39
CA GLU A 149 10.33 18.74 19.15
C GLU A 149 10.94 17.50 19.81
N VAL A 150 10.89 17.42 21.14
CA VAL A 150 11.50 16.33 21.91
C VAL A 150 10.41 15.43 22.47
N ALA A 151 10.44 14.15 22.12
CA ALA A 151 9.55 13.16 22.71
C ALA A 151 10.16 12.61 24.01
N CYS A 152 9.32 12.18 24.94
CA CYS A 152 9.79 11.50 26.13
C CYS A 152 8.84 10.40 26.57
N THR A 153 9.42 9.37 27.18
CA THR A 153 8.69 8.37 27.96
C THR A 153 9.08 8.51 29.41
N VAL A 154 8.10 8.65 30.30
CA VAL A 154 8.30 8.76 31.74
C VAL A 154 7.62 7.60 32.42
N TRP A 155 8.39 6.85 33.21
CA TRP A 155 7.88 5.85 34.14
C TRP A 155 7.91 6.44 35.54
N GLY A 156 6.84 6.24 36.28
CA GLY A 156 6.76 6.79 37.62
C GLY A 156 5.47 6.41 38.34
N ARG A 157 5.22 7.12 39.44
CA ARG A 157 3.98 6.99 40.22
C ARG A 157 3.14 8.24 40.08
N ARG A 158 1.84 8.09 39.87
CA ARG A 158 0.91 9.22 39.89
C ARG A 158 0.91 9.88 41.29
N GLY A 159 0.84 11.21 41.33
CA GLY A 159 0.90 11.99 42.55
C GLY A 159 -0.21 11.66 43.55
N SER A 160 -1.44 11.44 43.06
CA SER A 160 -2.66 11.24 43.84
C SER A 160 -2.76 9.88 44.52
N ASP A 161 -2.70 8.79 43.75
CA ASP A 161 -2.98 7.42 44.21
C ASP A 161 -1.72 6.54 44.30
N LYS A 162 -0.56 7.10 43.93
CA LYS A 162 0.73 6.38 43.84
C LYS A 162 0.73 5.18 42.88
N THR A 163 -0.26 5.07 42.00
CA THR A 163 -0.31 4.02 40.98
C THR A 163 0.86 4.16 40.00
N MET A 164 1.41 3.02 39.58
CA MET A 164 2.46 3.01 38.56
C MET A 164 1.84 3.40 37.22
N ILE A 165 2.41 4.42 36.60
CA ILE A 165 1.96 4.94 35.31
C ILE A 165 3.16 5.12 34.38
N MET A 166 2.92 4.90 33.10
CA MET A 166 3.84 5.21 32.02
C MET A 166 3.15 6.23 31.14
N ILE A 167 3.79 7.38 30.94
CA ILE A 167 3.30 8.43 30.05
C ILE A 167 4.26 8.62 28.88
N LYS A 168 3.72 8.75 27.68
CA LYS A 168 4.45 9.06 26.45
C LYS A 168 3.91 10.36 25.88
N GLY A 169 4.79 11.30 25.57
CA GLY A 169 4.36 12.60 25.09
C GLY A 169 5.50 13.48 24.63
N THR A 170 5.17 14.71 24.25
CA THR A 170 6.13 15.72 23.82
C THR A 170 6.45 16.65 24.98
N ILE A 171 7.73 16.95 25.19
CA ILE A 171 8.16 17.93 26.19
C ILE A 171 7.82 19.32 25.67
N VAL A 172 6.97 20.04 26.41
CA VAL A 172 6.51 21.40 26.05
C VAL A 172 7.13 22.47 26.93
N GLY A 173 7.71 22.09 28.06
CA GLY A 173 8.39 22.98 28.98
C GLY A 173 9.36 22.21 29.89
N ALA A 174 10.44 22.87 30.27
CA ALA A 174 11.42 22.35 31.23
C ALA A 174 11.91 23.52 32.09
N SER A 175 12.04 23.33 33.40
CA SER A 175 12.44 24.39 34.32
C SER A 175 13.31 23.87 35.47
N THR A 176 14.35 24.62 35.80
CA THR A 176 15.12 24.49 37.05
C THR A 176 14.84 25.73 37.89
N ARG A 177 13.93 25.64 38.87
CA ARG A 177 13.73 26.72 39.84
C ARG A 177 14.54 26.44 41.12
N PRO A 178 15.16 27.45 41.73
CA PRO A 178 15.86 27.26 43.00
C PRO A 178 14.89 26.96 44.15
N ALA A 179 15.35 26.16 45.11
CA ALA A 179 14.68 25.86 46.38
C ALA A 179 14.25 27.16 47.12
N PRO A 180 13.14 27.18 47.88
CA PRO A 180 12.59 26.06 48.66
C PRO A 180 11.24 25.49 48.20
N ILE A 181 10.69 25.89 47.04
CA ILE A 181 9.29 25.58 46.68
C ILE A 181 9.15 24.44 45.64
N LEU A 182 10.22 24.02 44.97
CA LEU A 182 10.16 22.94 43.98
C LEU A 182 11.31 21.93 44.17
N PRO A 183 11.08 20.63 43.85
CA PRO A 183 12.18 19.70 43.65
C PRO A 183 13.08 20.19 42.52
N GLU A 184 14.33 19.80 42.59
CA GLU A 184 15.39 20.22 41.71
C GLU A 184 15.14 19.71 40.27
N GLY A 185 14.44 20.52 39.45
CA GLY A 185 14.13 20.24 38.04
C GLY A 185 12.73 19.64 37.81
N SER A 186 11.96 20.21 36.88
CA SER A 186 10.63 19.73 36.46
C SER A 186 10.46 19.75 34.95
N LEU A 187 9.73 18.77 34.40
CA LEU A 187 9.33 18.71 32.99
C LEU A 187 7.81 18.81 32.84
N GLU A 188 7.35 19.52 31.80
CA GLU A 188 5.96 19.53 31.37
C GLU A 188 5.83 18.69 30.10
N VAL A 189 5.07 17.59 30.19
CA VAL A 189 4.90 16.61 29.12
C VAL A 189 3.47 16.64 28.63
N ARG A 190 3.27 17.02 27.36
CA ARG A 190 1.96 16.96 26.71
C ARG A 190 1.73 15.54 26.19
N VAL A 191 0.70 14.88 26.72
CA VAL A 191 0.28 13.53 26.34
C VAL A 191 -1.01 13.64 25.54
N ALA A 192 -0.99 13.13 24.31
CA ALA A 192 -2.19 13.02 23.48
C ALA A 192 -3.11 11.90 24.03
N PRO A 193 -4.44 12.01 23.88
CA PRO A 193 -5.36 10.94 24.26
C PRO A 193 -5.09 9.65 23.46
N GLU A 194 -5.41 8.50 24.06
CA GLU A 194 -5.24 7.18 23.41
C GLU A 194 -6.25 6.93 22.28
N GLU A 195 -7.39 7.63 22.28
CA GLU A 195 -8.41 7.63 21.23
C GLU A 195 -8.52 9.05 20.66
N GLU A 196 -8.85 9.22 19.36
CA GLU A 196 -8.94 10.53 18.67
C GLU A 196 -9.98 11.51 19.25
N VAL A 197 -10.62 11.17 20.37
CA VAL A 197 -11.63 11.96 21.07
C VAL A 197 -11.09 12.38 22.44
N GLY A 198 -10.67 13.64 22.57
CA GLY A 198 -10.32 14.26 23.85
C GLY A 198 -9.25 15.36 23.75
N ASP A 199 -9.19 16.23 24.77
CA ASP A 199 -8.15 17.26 24.84
C ASP A 199 -6.82 16.67 25.35
N PRO A 200 -5.67 17.05 24.77
CA PRO A 200 -4.36 16.62 25.25
C PRO A 200 -4.12 17.10 26.68
N LYS A 201 -3.62 16.22 27.54
CA LYS A 201 -3.33 16.52 28.95
C LYS A 201 -1.85 16.84 29.13
N ILE A 202 -1.56 17.88 29.92
CA ILE A 202 -0.18 18.22 30.29
C ILE A 202 0.09 17.62 31.66
N TYR A 203 1.05 16.70 31.72
CA TYR A 203 1.54 16.11 32.96
C TYR A 203 2.79 16.85 33.43
N MET A 204 2.82 17.17 34.73
CA MET A 204 4.01 17.66 35.40
C MET A 204 4.83 16.47 35.88
N VAL A 205 6.11 16.42 35.52
CA VAL A 205 7.04 15.37 35.92
C VAL A 205 8.01 15.92 36.94
N ALA A 206 8.07 15.29 38.11
CA ALA A 206 8.82 15.74 39.26
C ALA A 206 9.63 14.61 39.91
N GLN A 207 10.66 14.98 40.69
CA GLN A 207 11.48 14.01 41.42
C GLN A 207 10.68 13.28 42.52
N PRO A 208 11.04 12.03 42.87
CA PRO A 208 10.31 11.23 43.86
C PRO A 208 10.22 11.81 45.27
N GLN A 209 11.10 12.73 45.65
CA GLN A 209 11.36 13.07 47.06
C GLN A 209 10.70 14.36 47.57
N LEU A 210 10.02 15.18 46.74
CA LEU A 210 9.45 16.44 47.24
C LEU A 210 8.38 17.04 46.32
N LEU A 211 7.19 17.38 46.83
CA LEU A 211 6.24 18.29 46.16
C LEU A 211 5.35 19.03 47.19
N ILE A 212 5.62 20.31 47.44
CA ILE A 212 4.62 21.28 47.94
C ILE A 212 4.81 22.58 47.14
N GLY A 213 3.86 22.88 46.25
CA GLY A 213 3.87 24.12 45.47
C GLY A 213 2.49 24.46 44.89
N PRO A 214 2.21 25.73 44.54
CA PRO A 214 0.88 26.22 44.17
C PRO A 214 0.30 25.64 42.86
N SER A 215 1.13 25.03 42.00
CA SER A 215 0.72 24.40 40.74
C SER A 215 0.57 22.88 40.82
N TYR A 216 0.64 22.29 42.03
CA TYR A 216 0.59 20.85 42.21
C TYR A 216 -0.83 20.31 42.04
N ASN A 217 -1.11 19.71 40.88
CA ASN A 217 -2.28 18.86 40.69
C ASN A 217 -1.87 17.38 40.82
N PRO A 218 -2.25 16.68 41.90
CA PRO A 218 -1.80 15.30 42.15
C PRO A 218 -2.26 14.31 41.07
N ASN A 219 -3.35 14.58 40.35
CA ASN A 219 -3.86 13.72 39.28
C ASN A 219 -3.08 13.86 37.96
N LEU A 220 -2.44 15.01 37.74
CA LEU A 220 -1.64 15.30 36.55
C LEU A 220 -0.15 15.41 36.87
N THR A 221 0.29 14.87 38.01
CA THR A 221 1.70 14.84 38.38
C THR A 221 2.23 13.42 38.39
N VAL A 222 3.39 13.19 37.75
CA VAL A 222 4.11 11.92 37.76
C VAL A 222 5.42 12.10 38.52
N LEU A 223 5.56 11.36 39.62
CA LEU A 223 6.82 11.20 40.33
C LEU A 223 7.69 10.22 39.54
N ALA A 224 8.59 10.75 38.71
CA ALA A 224 9.38 9.94 37.80
C ALA A 224 10.33 9.02 38.57
N THR A 225 10.39 7.76 38.18
CA THR A 225 11.46 6.82 38.54
C THR A 225 12.48 6.72 37.42
N LYS A 226 12.05 6.88 36.16
CA LYS A 226 12.92 6.87 34.98
C LYS A 226 12.36 7.80 33.92
N VAL A 227 13.23 8.56 33.27
CA VAL A 227 12.90 9.44 32.15
C VAL A 227 13.75 9.04 30.96
N HIS A 228 13.12 8.77 29.83
CA HIS A 228 13.77 8.55 28.54
C HIS A 228 13.43 9.72 27.64
N ILE A 229 14.45 10.46 27.23
CA ILE A 229 14.33 11.62 26.35
C ILE A 229 14.80 11.22 24.95
N GLN A 230 13.98 11.55 23.97
CA GLN A 230 14.18 11.28 22.55
C GLN A 230 14.25 12.62 21.83
N PRO A 231 15.46 13.13 21.49
CA PRO A 231 15.67 14.46 20.91
C PRO A 231 14.89 14.72 19.61
N PHE A 232 14.42 13.66 18.95
CA PHE A 232 13.56 13.72 17.78
C PHE A 232 12.18 13.15 18.11
N ALA A 233 11.20 14.02 18.29
CA ALA A 233 9.79 13.62 18.27
C ALA A 233 9.44 13.24 16.83
N TRP A 234 9.16 11.95 16.66
CA TRP A 234 8.60 11.39 15.45
C TRP A 234 7.35 12.17 15.07
N LYS A 235 7.41 13.01 14.03
CA LYS A 235 6.22 13.16 13.20
C LYS A 235 6.09 11.84 12.48
N LEU A 236 5.04 11.08 12.83
CA LEU A 236 4.59 9.93 12.04
C LEU A 236 4.75 10.32 10.58
N ALA A 237 5.54 9.52 9.86
CA ALA A 237 5.64 9.66 8.42
C ALA A 237 4.21 9.78 7.87
N PRO A 238 3.93 10.72 6.96
CA PRO A 238 2.59 10.83 6.40
C PRO A 238 2.19 9.45 5.90
N GLU A 239 1.05 8.94 6.38
CA GLU A 239 0.55 7.61 6.07
C GLU A 239 0.46 7.43 4.56
N TYR A 240 1.46 6.79 3.96
CA TYR A 240 1.29 6.13 2.67
C TYR A 240 1.53 4.64 2.88
N ARG A 241 0.48 4.06 3.50
CA ARG A 241 0.17 2.67 3.86
C ARG A 241 0.04 1.72 2.65
N ASP A 242 0.76 1.94 1.55
CA ASP A 242 0.61 1.10 0.36
C ASP A 242 1.29 -0.26 0.60
N VAL A 243 0.48 -1.28 0.85
CA VAL A 243 0.94 -2.67 1.02
C VAL A 243 1.41 -3.26 -0.31
N LEU A 244 0.94 -2.74 -1.44
CA LEU A 244 1.38 -3.14 -2.77
C LEU A 244 1.52 -1.91 -3.66
N ALA A 245 2.64 -1.84 -4.40
CA ALA A 245 2.90 -0.76 -5.34
C ALA A 245 3.53 -1.30 -6.63
N ALA A 246 2.89 -0.98 -7.76
CA ALA A 246 3.43 -1.10 -9.10
C ALA A 246 3.66 0.31 -9.66
N ARG A 247 4.86 0.63 -10.15
CA ARG A 247 5.13 1.89 -10.86
C ARG A 247 5.91 1.63 -12.13
N ASN A 248 5.34 2.06 -13.25
CA ASN A 248 5.86 1.86 -14.61
C ASN A 248 6.23 0.39 -14.91
N LEU A 249 5.51 -0.55 -14.30
CA LEU A 249 5.81 -1.98 -14.37
C LEU A 249 5.67 -2.46 -15.81
N THR A 250 6.75 -3.04 -16.34
CA THR A 250 6.82 -3.52 -17.73
C THR A 250 7.43 -4.91 -17.75
N VAL A 251 6.80 -5.83 -18.48
CA VAL A 251 7.28 -7.21 -18.67
C VAL A 251 7.47 -7.45 -20.16
N THR A 252 8.69 -7.82 -20.53
CA THR A 252 9.08 -8.09 -21.91
C THR A 252 9.55 -9.53 -22.02
N VAL A 253 9.02 -10.30 -22.97
CA VAL A 253 9.52 -11.65 -23.26
C VAL A 253 10.80 -11.61 -24.07
N LYS A 254 11.51 -12.75 -24.13
CA LYS A 254 12.79 -12.86 -24.86
C LYS A 254 12.70 -12.48 -26.35
N SER A 255 11.52 -12.58 -26.97
CA SER A 255 11.29 -12.14 -28.36
C SER A 255 11.20 -10.62 -28.53
N GLY A 256 11.29 -9.84 -27.44
CA GLY A 256 11.12 -8.38 -27.45
C GLY A 256 9.67 -7.91 -27.37
N GLN A 257 8.70 -8.82 -27.41
CA GLN A 257 7.28 -8.48 -27.23
C GLN A 257 7.01 -8.06 -25.78
N LYS A 258 6.37 -6.90 -25.60
CA LYS A 258 5.88 -6.44 -24.29
C LYS A 258 4.55 -7.14 -23.97
N LEU A 259 4.50 -7.85 -22.85
CA LEU A 259 3.28 -8.49 -22.34
C LEU A 259 2.42 -7.52 -21.53
N ILE A 260 3.10 -6.68 -20.73
CA ILE A 260 2.51 -5.49 -20.08
C ILE A 260 3.49 -4.33 -20.22
N GLU A 261 2.95 -3.12 -20.32
CA GLU A 261 3.72 -1.91 -20.51
C GLU A 261 3.22 -0.79 -19.60
N ASN A 262 4.15 -0.18 -18.87
CA ASN A 262 3.94 1.02 -18.07
C ASN A 262 2.76 0.96 -17.07
N VAL A 263 2.56 -0.19 -16.45
CA VAL A 263 1.47 -0.42 -15.49
C VAL A 263 1.80 0.25 -14.15
N SER A 264 0.92 1.14 -13.68
CA SER A 264 1.09 1.83 -12.39
C SER A 264 -0.20 1.82 -11.59
N PHE A 265 -0.15 1.26 -10.38
CA PHE A 265 -1.26 1.25 -9.42
C PHE A 265 -0.74 0.90 -8.02
N SER A 266 -1.50 1.25 -6.98
CA SER A 266 -1.17 0.88 -5.61
C SER A 266 -2.38 0.54 -4.76
N MET A 267 -2.16 -0.33 -3.78
CA MET A 267 -3.18 -0.82 -2.86
C MET A 267 -2.70 -0.60 -1.43
N ARG A 268 -3.58 -0.10 -0.58
CA ARG A 268 -3.32 0.13 0.84
C ARG A 268 -3.51 -1.15 1.65
N GLU A 269 -2.86 -1.21 2.81
CA GLU A 269 -3.14 -2.26 3.79
C GLU A 269 -4.62 -2.28 4.15
N GLY A 270 -5.22 -3.46 4.24
CA GLY A 270 -6.66 -3.66 4.42
C GLY A 270 -7.52 -3.53 3.15
N GLU A 271 -7.02 -3.00 2.03
CA GLU A 271 -7.85 -2.91 0.81
C GLU A 271 -7.97 -4.25 0.05
N MET A 272 -9.10 -4.41 -0.63
CA MET A 272 -9.36 -5.43 -1.64
C MET A 272 -9.28 -4.83 -3.05
N LEU A 273 -8.50 -5.47 -3.93
CA LEU A 273 -8.28 -5.03 -5.31
C LEU A 273 -8.71 -6.12 -6.30
N ALA A 274 -9.63 -5.78 -7.21
CA ALA A 274 -9.94 -6.61 -8.37
C ALA A 274 -9.05 -6.22 -9.57
N ILE A 275 -8.41 -7.20 -10.21
CA ILE A 275 -7.75 -7.05 -11.51
C ILE A 275 -8.65 -7.70 -12.56
N ILE A 276 -9.29 -6.89 -13.39
CA ILE A 276 -10.26 -7.35 -14.40
C ILE A 276 -9.78 -7.13 -15.82
N GLY A 277 -10.25 -7.95 -16.76
CA GLY A 277 -9.85 -7.85 -18.16
C GLY A 277 -10.04 -9.15 -18.93
N GLU A 278 -9.96 -9.09 -20.26
CA GLU A 278 -10.06 -10.27 -21.12
C GLU A 278 -8.88 -11.23 -20.91
N SER A 279 -9.02 -12.47 -21.39
CA SER A 279 -7.90 -13.41 -21.41
C SER A 279 -6.77 -12.87 -22.30
N GLY A 280 -5.53 -13.00 -21.85
CA GLY A 280 -4.37 -12.45 -22.54
C GLY A 280 -4.17 -10.92 -22.39
N ALA A 281 -4.92 -10.24 -21.52
CA ALA A 281 -4.72 -8.81 -21.24
C ALA A 281 -3.51 -8.50 -20.34
N GLY A 282 -2.83 -9.53 -19.79
CA GLY A 282 -1.64 -9.38 -18.94
C GLY A 282 -1.89 -9.37 -17.42
N LYS A 283 -3.10 -9.78 -16.97
CA LYS A 283 -3.48 -9.81 -15.54
C LYS A 283 -2.57 -10.72 -14.69
N SER A 284 -2.53 -12.02 -15.02
CA SER A 284 -1.68 -12.99 -14.31
C SER A 284 -0.19 -12.66 -14.50
N THR A 285 0.21 -12.13 -15.66
CA THR A 285 1.58 -11.65 -15.89
C THR A 285 1.96 -10.52 -14.94
N THR A 286 1.04 -9.57 -14.68
CA THR A 286 1.25 -8.47 -13.74
C THR A 286 1.43 -9.00 -12.32
N VAL A 287 0.57 -9.93 -11.88
CA VAL A 287 0.69 -10.55 -10.55
C VAL A 287 1.99 -11.35 -10.42
N LYS A 288 2.36 -12.15 -11.43
CA LYS A 288 3.63 -12.89 -11.44
C LYS A 288 4.84 -11.97 -11.37
N ALA A 289 4.80 -10.81 -12.04
CA ALA A 289 5.85 -9.80 -11.90
C ALA A 289 5.88 -9.18 -10.50
N LEU A 290 4.72 -8.95 -9.88
CA LEU A 290 4.61 -8.40 -8.52
C LEU A 290 5.14 -9.36 -7.44
N ILE A 291 5.01 -10.67 -7.62
CA ILE A 291 5.57 -11.65 -6.68
C ILE A 291 7.02 -12.03 -7.00
N GLY A 292 7.60 -11.49 -8.07
CA GLY A 292 8.97 -11.77 -8.49
C GLY A 292 9.16 -13.11 -9.22
N ASP A 293 8.09 -13.75 -9.68
CA ASP A 293 8.12 -15.00 -10.46
C ASP A 293 8.60 -14.76 -11.91
N ILE A 294 8.31 -13.58 -12.47
CA ILE A 294 8.75 -13.18 -13.81
C ILE A 294 9.56 -11.89 -13.73
N PRO A 295 10.71 -11.77 -14.44
CA PRO A 295 11.49 -10.55 -14.46
C PRO A 295 10.70 -9.39 -15.07
N SER A 296 10.84 -8.21 -14.46
CA SER A 296 10.18 -6.98 -14.87
C SER A 296 11.08 -5.76 -14.69
N THR A 297 10.77 -4.69 -15.43
CA THR A 297 11.37 -3.36 -15.24
C THR A 297 10.36 -2.42 -14.58
N GLY A 298 10.86 -1.30 -14.03
CA GLY A 298 10.08 -0.44 -13.15
C GLY A 298 10.13 -0.91 -11.71
N VAL A 299 9.08 -0.59 -10.96
CA VAL A 299 8.98 -0.86 -9.51
C VAL A 299 7.84 -1.82 -9.25
N ALA A 300 8.14 -2.87 -8.51
CA ALA A 300 7.16 -3.80 -7.97
C ALA A 300 7.53 -4.04 -6.50
N ARG A 301 6.58 -3.78 -5.59
CA ARG A 301 6.78 -3.94 -4.16
C ARG A 301 5.58 -4.53 -3.47
N ILE A 302 5.85 -5.37 -2.48
CA ILE A 302 4.87 -5.90 -1.54
C ILE A 302 5.41 -5.67 -0.12
N ALA A 303 4.61 -5.05 0.74
CA ALA A 303 4.98 -4.65 2.10
C ALA A 303 6.32 -3.89 2.16
N GLY A 304 6.58 -3.01 1.18
CA GLY A 304 7.82 -2.25 1.07
C GLY A 304 9.03 -3.02 0.52
N ILE A 305 8.92 -4.34 0.32
CA ILE A 305 10.00 -5.18 -0.21
C ILE A 305 9.91 -5.24 -1.74
N ASP A 306 11.04 -5.01 -2.41
CA ASP A 306 11.15 -5.13 -3.87
C ASP A 306 10.94 -6.60 -4.32
N SER A 307 10.10 -6.80 -5.33
CA SER A 307 9.78 -8.12 -5.90
C SER A 307 11.01 -8.88 -6.43
N LYS A 308 12.11 -8.19 -6.78
CA LYS A 308 13.38 -8.82 -7.14
C LYS A 308 14.04 -9.54 -5.96
N GLN A 309 13.72 -9.16 -4.73
CA GLN A 309 14.18 -9.85 -3.51
C GLN A 309 13.25 -11.02 -3.18
N THR A 310 13.15 -11.99 -4.11
CA THR A 310 12.19 -13.11 -4.07
C THR A 310 12.15 -13.87 -2.73
N GLN A 311 13.32 -14.11 -2.13
CA GLN A 311 13.44 -14.80 -0.83
C GLN A 311 12.85 -14.01 0.34
N LYS A 312 12.84 -12.67 0.28
CA LYS A 312 12.27 -11.81 1.32
C LYS A 312 10.79 -11.56 1.06
N VAL A 313 10.44 -11.19 -0.18
CA VAL A 313 9.07 -10.79 -0.55
C VAL A 313 8.07 -11.95 -0.41
N ARG A 314 8.49 -13.21 -0.60
CA ARG A 314 7.64 -14.41 -0.42
C ARG A 314 6.99 -14.54 0.95
N HIS A 315 7.59 -13.97 2.00
CA HIS A 315 7.02 -14.02 3.35
C HIS A 315 5.84 -13.06 3.54
N PHE A 316 5.65 -12.10 2.62
CA PHE A 316 4.64 -11.05 2.72
C PHE A 316 3.41 -11.29 1.84
N PHE A 317 3.43 -12.29 0.96
CA PHE A 317 2.26 -12.65 0.18
C PHE A 317 1.92 -14.14 0.26
N GLY A 318 0.64 -14.45 0.14
CA GLY A 318 0.12 -15.79 -0.15
C GLY A 318 -0.39 -15.82 -1.58
N TYR A 319 -0.18 -16.92 -2.29
CA TYR A 319 -0.66 -17.09 -3.67
C TYR A 319 -1.55 -18.32 -3.79
N CYS A 320 -2.78 -18.11 -4.20
CA CYS A 320 -3.75 -19.15 -4.51
C CYS A 320 -3.86 -19.27 -6.05
N PRO A 321 -3.33 -20.36 -6.64
CA PRO A 321 -3.41 -20.58 -8.08
C PRO A 321 -4.85 -20.91 -8.53
N GLN A 322 -5.13 -20.70 -9.81
CA GLN A 322 -6.38 -21.13 -10.44
C GLN A 322 -6.53 -22.66 -10.40
N ASP A 323 -5.47 -23.37 -10.83
CA ASP A 323 -5.40 -24.83 -10.81
C ASP A 323 -5.17 -25.35 -9.39
N LEU A 324 -6.08 -26.18 -8.90
CA LEU A 324 -6.02 -26.77 -7.56
C LEU A 324 -5.19 -28.07 -7.53
N SER A 325 -4.76 -28.59 -8.69
CA SER A 325 -3.94 -29.80 -8.81
C SER A 325 -2.56 -29.67 -8.17
N TYR A 326 -2.12 -28.44 -7.86
CA TYR A 326 -0.88 -28.19 -7.13
C TYR A 326 -0.92 -28.72 -5.67
N MET A 327 -2.09 -28.98 -5.11
CA MET A 327 -2.22 -29.57 -3.77
C MET A 327 -1.98 -31.08 -3.79
N TYR A 328 -1.47 -31.63 -2.68
CA TYR A 328 -1.34 -33.08 -2.53
C TYR A 328 -2.71 -33.71 -2.30
N GLU A 329 -3.24 -34.37 -3.33
CA GLU A 329 -4.56 -35.00 -3.34
C GLU A 329 -4.76 -36.09 -2.26
N THR A 330 -3.69 -36.81 -1.93
CA THR A 330 -3.69 -37.88 -0.92
C THR A 330 -3.55 -37.36 0.50
N PHE A 331 -3.06 -36.14 0.67
CA PHE A 331 -2.91 -35.51 1.97
C PHE A 331 -4.24 -34.95 2.44
N THR A 332 -4.44 -34.95 3.75
CA THR A 332 -5.49 -34.18 4.41
C THR A 332 -5.27 -32.67 4.22
N PRO A 333 -6.30 -31.83 4.42
CA PRO A 333 -6.14 -30.38 4.41
C PRO A 333 -5.06 -29.87 5.37
N LEU A 334 -4.98 -30.45 6.57
CA LEU A 334 -3.99 -30.04 7.56
C LEU A 334 -2.56 -30.42 7.13
N GLU A 335 -2.38 -31.63 6.59
CA GLU A 335 -1.09 -32.07 6.05
C GLU A 335 -0.63 -31.19 4.88
N ASN A 336 -1.54 -30.77 4.00
CA ASN A 336 -1.21 -29.80 2.95
C ASN A 336 -0.72 -28.47 3.55
N ILE A 337 -1.46 -27.89 4.52
CA ILE A 337 -1.05 -26.65 5.19
C ILE A 337 0.35 -26.78 5.82
N ILE A 338 0.63 -27.92 6.46
CA ILE A 338 1.95 -28.18 7.06
C ILE A 338 3.02 -28.31 5.97
N ALA A 339 2.77 -29.09 4.93
CA ALA A 339 3.73 -29.36 3.86
C ALA A 339 4.15 -28.07 3.14
N PHE A 340 3.19 -27.23 2.75
CA PHE A 340 3.49 -25.94 2.12
C PHE A 340 3.98 -24.89 3.11
N GLY A 341 3.53 -24.90 4.37
CA GLY A 341 3.94 -23.93 5.38
C GLY A 341 5.41 -24.05 5.79
N LYS A 342 6.00 -25.24 5.71
CA LYS A 342 7.41 -25.51 6.05
C LYS A 342 8.40 -24.69 5.22
N GLN A 343 8.04 -24.27 4.01
CA GLN A 343 8.91 -23.45 3.15
C GLN A 343 9.20 -22.04 3.69
N TYR A 344 8.43 -21.61 4.70
CA TYR A 344 8.55 -20.30 5.35
C TYR A 344 9.29 -20.36 6.69
N ASP A 345 9.99 -21.46 6.98
CA ASP A 345 10.77 -21.67 8.20
C ASP A 345 9.93 -21.58 9.49
N ILE A 346 8.64 -21.92 9.40
CA ILE A 346 7.71 -21.91 10.53
C ILE A 346 7.75 -23.28 11.24
N PRO A 347 7.91 -23.31 12.57
CA PRO A 347 7.84 -24.55 13.34
C PRO A 347 6.54 -25.32 13.11
N GLU A 348 6.64 -26.64 12.94
CA GLU A 348 5.49 -27.49 12.60
C GLU A 348 4.34 -27.39 13.62
N TRP A 349 4.63 -27.32 14.92
CA TRP A 349 3.62 -27.15 15.96
C TRP A 349 2.79 -25.87 15.76
N GLN A 350 3.41 -24.80 15.26
CA GLN A 350 2.75 -23.54 14.97
C GLN A 350 1.90 -23.64 13.70
N LEU A 351 2.38 -24.36 12.67
CA LEU A 351 1.59 -24.66 11.47
C LEU A 351 0.36 -25.52 11.79
N ILE A 352 0.48 -26.50 12.71
CA ILE A 352 -0.64 -27.31 13.16
C ILE A 352 -1.70 -26.45 13.85
N GLN A 353 -1.29 -25.57 14.78
CA GLN A 353 -2.22 -24.68 15.50
C GLN A 353 -2.93 -23.71 14.55
N ARG A 354 -2.16 -23.07 13.65
CA ARG A 354 -2.70 -22.13 12.66
C ARG A 354 -3.61 -22.85 11.67
N GLY A 355 -3.18 -23.99 11.14
CA GLY A 355 -3.95 -24.80 10.19
C GLY A 355 -5.27 -25.25 10.77
N LYS A 356 -5.31 -25.72 12.02
CA LYS A 356 -6.57 -26.06 12.70
C LYS A 356 -7.50 -24.86 12.87
N THR A 357 -6.95 -23.68 13.12
CA THR A 357 -7.73 -22.42 13.24
C THR A 357 -8.32 -22.05 11.88
N LEU A 358 -7.51 -21.99 10.83
CA LEU A 358 -7.95 -21.69 9.46
C LEU A 358 -9.01 -22.67 8.96
N LEU A 359 -8.81 -23.98 9.18
CA LEU A 359 -9.78 -25.00 8.79
C LEU A 359 -11.10 -24.88 9.57
N ARG A 360 -11.06 -24.43 10.83
CA ARG A 360 -12.26 -24.16 11.63
C ARG A 360 -13.03 -22.98 11.04
N ASP A 361 -12.33 -21.87 10.84
CA ASP A 361 -12.91 -20.62 10.34
C ASP A 361 -13.51 -20.78 8.94
N PHE A 362 -12.91 -21.65 8.11
CA PHE A 362 -13.44 -21.95 6.77
C PHE A 362 -14.48 -23.08 6.73
N GLY A 363 -14.85 -23.65 7.89
CA GLY A 363 -15.88 -24.69 7.99
C GLY A 363 -15.46 -26.06 7.46
N ILE A 364 -14.15 -26.34 7.34
CA ILE A 364 -13.62 -27.60 6.79
C ILE A 364 -13.10 -28.55 7.87
N LEU A 365 -12.97 -28.08 9.12
CA LEU A 365 -12.32 -28.83 10.19
C LEU A 365 -12.89 -30.25 10.38
N GLU A 366 -14.20 -30.43 10.28
CA GLU A 366 -14.87 -31.74 10.41
C GLU A 366 -14.47 -32.74 9.31
N LYS A 367 -14.17 -32.22 8.12
CA LYS A 367 -13.67 -33.00 6.98
C LYS A 367 -12.14 -33.04 6.91
N GLY A 368 -11.46 -32.43 7.89
CA GLY A 368 -10.01 -32.31 7.94
C GLY A 368 -9.24 -33.63 8.03
N ASN A 369 -9.92 -34.75 8.30
CA ASN A 369 -9.31 -36.10 8.30
C ASN A 369 -9.46 -36.83 6.96
N ASN A 370 -10.22 -36.28 6.01
CA ASN A 370 -10.36 -36.86 4.68
C ASN A 370 -9.24 -36.37 3.77
N PRO A 371 -8.73 -37.21 2.84
CA PRO A 371 -7.85 -36.76 1.77
C PRO A 371 -8.50 -35.63 0.95
N THR A 372 -7.69 -34.67 0.52
CA THR A 372 -8.15 -33.47 -0.21
C THR A 372 -8.96 -33.82 -1.47
N LYS A 373 -8.63 -34.92 -2.15
CA LYS A 373 -9.39 -35.41 -3.32
C LYS A 373 -10.86 -35.78 -3.04
N LYS A 374 -11.24 -35.99 -1.77
CA LYS A 374 -12.63 -36.29 -1.37
C LYS A 374 -13.46 -35.03 -1.10
N LEU A 375 -12.83 -33.85 -1.13
CA LEU A 375 -13.50 -32.57 -0.93
C LEU A 375 -14.14 -32.09 -2.23
N SER A 376 -15.23 -31.32 -2.11
CA SER A 376 -15.82 -30.61 -3.25
C SER A 376 -14.86 -29.54 -3.80
N GLY A 377 -15.05 -29.07 -5.03
CA GLY A 377 -14.19 -28.03 -5.61
C GLY A 377 -14.15 -26.74 -4.79
N GLY A 378 -15.28 -26.33 -4.22
CA GLY A 378 -15.35 -25.17 -3.31
C GLY A 378 -14.62 -25.38 -1.99
N GLU A 379 -14.68 -26.60 -1.43
CA GLU A 379 -13.91 -26.97 -0.23
C GLU A 379 -12.41 -27.00 -0.52
N GLN A 380 -11.99 -27.59 -1.65
CA GLN A 380 -10.60 -27.56 -2.09
C GLN A 380 -10.09 -26.12 -2.26
N ARG A 381 -10.91 -25.20 -2.78
CA ARG A 381 -10.57 -23.78 -2.88
C ARG A 381 -10.33 -23.15 -1.51
N ARG A 382 -11.20 -23.40 -0.53
CA ARG A 382 -11.01 -22.91 0.84
C ARG A 382 -9.75 -23.49 1.50
N VAL A 383 -9.41 -24.76 1.24
CA VAL A 383 -8.13 -25.35 1.68
C VAL A 383 -6.94 -24.64 1.03
N SER A 384 -7.00 -24.36 -0.27
CA SER A 384 -5.96 -23.61 -0.99
C SER A 384 -5.73 -22.21 -0.40
N ILE A 385 -6.81 -21.51 -0.04
CA ILE A 385 -6.73 -20.23 0.68
C ILE A 385 -6.07 -20.42 2.06
N GLY A 386 -6.43 -21.48 2.80
CA GLY A 386 -5.79 -21.82 4.07
C GLY A 386 -4.30 -22.07 3.96
N ILE A 387 -3.85 -22.75 2.90
CA ILE A 387 -2.42 -22.93 2.60
C ILE A 387 -1.74 -21.58 2.39
N ALA A 388 -2.34 -20.70 1.58
CA ALA A 388 -1.79 -19.38 1.28
C ALA A 388 -1.74 -18.44 2.51
N LEU A 389 -2.59 -18.66 3.52
CA LEU A 389 -2.64 -17.86 4.75
C LEU A 389 -1.79 -18.42 5.91
N ALA A 390 -1.24 -19.64 5.78
CA ALA A 390 -0.57 -20.34 6.87
C ALA A 390 0.58 -19.54 7.51
N HIS A 391 1.33 -18.78 6.70
CA HIS A 391 2.43 -17.94 7.14
C HIS A 391 2.05 -16.51 7.54
N LYS A 392 0.75 -16.17 7.54
CA LYS A 392 0.20 -14.83 7.84
C LYS A 392 0.74 -13.75 6.89
N PRO A 393 0.49 -13.87 5.57
CA PRO A 393 0.91 -12.86 4.62
C PRO A 393 0.21 -11.52 4.85
N LYS A 394 0.82 -10.44 4.35
CA LYS A 394 0.18 -9.11 4.27
C LYS A 394 -0.76 -8.99 3.08
N VAL A 395 -0.48 -9.72 2.00
CA VAL A 395 -1.28 -9.72 0.77
C VAL A 395 -1.64 -11.14 0.37
N LEU A 396 -2.92 -11.42 0.14
CA LEU A 396 -3.39 -12.66 -0.47
C LEU A 396 -3.73 -12.42 -1.95
N LEU A 397 -3.05 -13.12 -2.84
CA LEU A 397 -3.26 -13.06 -4.29
C LEU A 397 -4.03 -14.31 -4.74
N MET A 398 -5.09 -14.12 -5.51
CA MET A 398 -5.90 -15.20 -6.05
C MET A 398 -6.09 -15.04 -7.55
N ASP A 399 -5.75 -16.09 -8.31
CA ASP A 399 -5.98 -16.12 -9.76
C ASP A 399 -7.27 -16.87 -10.07
N GLU A 400 -8.28 -16.16 -10.58
CA GLU A 400 -9.61 -16.67 -10.96
C GLU A 400 -10.26 -17.60 -9.91
N PRO A 401 -10.40 -17.18 -8.63
CA PRO A 401 -10.81 -18.07 -7.54
C PRO A 401 -12.27 -18.52 -7.63
N THR A 402 -13.10 -17.79 -8.36
CA THR A 402 -14.52 -18.06 -8.59
C THR A 402 -14.79 -18.89 -9.85
N SER A 403 -13.74 -19.24 -10.61
CA SER A 403 -13.87 -20.03 -11.83
C SER A 403 -14.43 -21.42 -11.53
N GLY A 404 -15.46 -21.81 -12.27
CA GLY A 404 -16.12 -23.11 -12.11
C GLY A 404 -17.09 -23.21 -10.92
N LEU A 405 -17.30 -22.12 -10.17
CA LEU A 405 -18.33 -22.05 -9.12
C LEU A 405 -19.66 -21.55 -9.70
N ASP A 406 -20.76 -22.14 -9.22
CA ASP A 406 -22.11 -21.61 -9.42
C ASP A 406 -22.32 -20.27 -8.68
N PRO A 407 -23.40 -19.53 -8.97
CA PRO A 407 -23.63 -18.21 -8.38
C PRO A 407 -23.64 -18.20 -6.84
N ASP A 408 -24.24 -19.19 -6.18
CA ASP A 408 -24.38 -19.19 -4.72
C ASP A 408 -23.02 -19.41 -4.04
N ASN A 409 -22.25 -20.38 -4.53
CA ASN A 409 -20.89 -20.64 -4.04
C ASN A 409 -19.93 -19.47 -4.30
N ARG A 410 -20.17 -18.65 -5.34
CA ARG A 410 -19.41 -17.43 -5.58
C ARG A 410 -19.65 -16.37 -4.50
N TYR A 411 -20.91 -16.13 -4.13
CA TYR A 411 -21.24 -15.19 -3.04
C TYR A 411 -20.70 -15.67 -1.70
N GLU A 412 -20.75 -16.99 -1.44
CA GLU A 412 -20.17 -17.58 -0.24
C GLU A 412 -18.66 -17.33 -0.19
N LEU A 413 -17.94 -17.54 -1.30
CA LEU A 413 -16.51 -17.25 -1.39
C LEU A 413 -16.19 -15.78 -1.10
N TRP A 414 -16.92 -14.83 -1.70
CA TRP A 414 -16.72 -13.39 -1.40
C TRP A 414 -16.98 -13.03 0.06
N SER A 415 -17.93 -13.70 0.70
CA SER A 415 -18.16 -13.57 2.15
C SER A 415 -16.96 -14.04 2.95
N TYR A 416 -16.34 -15.18 2.57
CA TYR A 416 -15.10 -15.65 3.19
C TYR A 416 -13.93 -14.68 2.97
N LEU A 417 -13.79 -14.11 1.77
CA LEU A 417 -12.73 -13.15 1.50
C LEU A 417 -12.88 -11.88 2.34
N SER A 418 -14.11 -11.40 2.49
CA SER A 418 -14.42 -10.24 3.35
C SER A 418 -14.08 -10.54 4.81
N TYR A 419 -14.46 -11.73 5.30
CA TYR A 419 -14.08 -12.20 6.64
C TYR A 419 -12.56 -12.25 6.81
N ILE A 420 -11.83 -12.80 5.83
CA ILE A 420 -10.37 -12.90 5.89
C ILE A 420 -9.73 -11.52 5.97
N ASN A 421 -10.21 -10.58 5.17
CA ASN A 421 -9.73 -9.21 5.15
C ASN A 421 -9.94 -8.51 6.50
N GLN A 422 -11.13 -8.64 7.09
CA GLN A 422 -11.50 -7.99 8.34
C GLN A 422 -10.81 -8.62 9.57
N GLU A 423 -10.84 -9.94 9.69
CA GLU A 423 -10.33 -10.64 10.88
C GLU A 423 -8.80 -10.81 10.88
N TYR A 424 -8.21 -11.07 9.72
CA TYR A 424 -6.76 -11.27 9.61
C TYR A 424 -6.01 -10.01 9.15
N GLY A 425 -6.71 -8.91 8.85
CA GLY A 425 -6.12 -7.67 8.35
C GLY A 425 -5.34 -7.86 7.04
N THR A 426 -5.65 -8.92 6.28
CA THR A 426 -4.92 -9.31 5.08
C THR A 426 -5.52 -8.58 3.88
N SER A 427 -4.71 -7.82 3.14
CA SER A 427 -5.16 -7.23 1.89
C SER A 427 -5.33 -8.30 0.81
N ILE A 428 -6.30 -8.12 -0.08
CA ILE A 428 -6.69 -9.17 -1.02
C ILE A 428 -6.63 -8.67 -2.45
N ILE A 429 -6.03 -9.46 -3.34
CA ILE A 429 -6.04 -9.21 -4.79
C ILE A 429 -6.70 -10.38 -5.49
N VAL A 430 -7.75 -10.09 -6.25
CA VAL A 430 -8.48 -11.08 -7.04
C VAL A 430 -8.31 -10.76 -8.52
N ILE A 431 -7.74 -11.70 -9.28
CA ILE A 431 -7.81 -11.67 -10.75
C ILE A 431 -9.12 -12.33 -11.15
N THR A 432 -9.91 -11.65 -11.99
CA THR A 432 -11.17 -12.19 -12.48
C THR A 432 -11.49 -11.69 -13.89
N HIS A 433 -12.15 -12.51 -14.69
CA HIS A 433 -12.73 -12.11 -15.97
C HIS A 433 -14.20 -11.68 -15.84
N TYR A 434 -14.76 -11.70 -14.63
CA TYR A 434 -16.13 -11.27 -14.36
C TYR A 434 -16.14 -9.85 -13.75
N PRO A 435 -16.50 -8.80 -14.52
CA PRO A 435 -16.49 -7.43 -13.99
C PRO A 435 -17.46 -7.22 -12.83
N VAL A 436 -18.51 -8.03 -12.71
CA VAL A 436 -19.46 -7.97 -11.59
C VAL A 436 -18.78 -8.23 -10.24
N GLU A 437 -17.73 -9.05 -10.22
CA GLU A 437 -17.00 -9.36 -8.99
C GLU A 437 -16.18 -8.18 -8.48
N ALA A 438 -15.83 -7.24 -9.36
CA ALA A 438 -15.14 -6.02 -8.97
C ALA A 438 -16.00 -5.09 -8.10
N GLU A 439 -17.32 -5.30 -8.04
CA GLU A 439 -18.22 -4.54 -7.15
C GLU A 439 -17.98 -4.85 -5.66
N PHE A 440 -17.36 -5.99 -5.34
CA PHE A 440 -17.03 -6.36 -3.95
C PHE A 440 -15.68 -5.82 -3.48
N CYS A 441 -14.93 -5.12 -4.34
CA CYS A 441 -13.59 -4.64 -4.03
C CYS A 441 -13.55 -3.12 -3.82
N ASP A 442 -12.61 -2.66 -2.99
CA ASP A 442 -12.35 -1.23 -2.77
C ASP A 442 -11.76 -0.55 -4.00
N LYS A 443 -10.95 -1.30 -4.76
CA LYS A 443 -10.28 -0.82 -5.99
C LYS A 443 -10.41 -1.82 -7.12
N VAL A 444 -10.34 -1.29 -8.33
CA VAL A 444 -10.39 -2.06 -9.58
C VAL A 444 -9.29 -1.58 -10.52
N ALA A 445 -8.50 -2.53 -11.03
CA ALA A 445 -7.55 -2.32 -12.12
C ALA A 445 -8.10 -2.99 -13.38
N VAL A 446 -8.45 -2.20 -14.39
CA VAL A 446 -9.02 -2.68 -15.65
C VAL A 446 -7.92 -2.83 -16.69
N PHE A 447 -7.75 -4.04 -17.20
CA PHE A 447 -6.77 -4.39 -18.22
C PHE A 447 -7.45 -4.65 -19.57
N MET A 448 -6.79 -4.20 -20.64
CA MET A 448 -7.19 -4.48 -22.02
C MET A 448 -6.02 -5.01 -22.84
N ARG A 449 -6.29 -6.01 -23.69
CA ARG A 449 -5.30 -6.60 -24.58
C ARG A 449 -4.68 -5.52 -25.48
N GLY A 450 -3.36 -5.49 -25.52
CA GLY A 450 -2.59 -4.51 -26.31
C GLY A 450 -2.50 -3.11 -25.70
N LYS A 451 -3.19 -2.81 -24.59
CA LYS A 451 -3.13 -1.52 -23.88
C LYS A 451 -2.64 -1.65 -22.43
N SER A 452 -2.55 -2.86 -21.89
CA SER A 452 -2.26 -3.12 -20.47
C SER A 452 -3.32 -2.47 -19.56
N LEU A 453 -2.93 -1.69 -18.55
CA LEU A 453 -3.85 -1.02 -17.62
C LEU A 453 -4.51 0.18 -18.30
N VAL A 454 -5.85 0.19 -18.39
CA VAL A 454 -6.63 1.26 -19.01
C VAL A 454 -7.42 2.11 -18.00
N ALA A 455 -7.76 1.55 -16.84
CA ALA A 455 -8.44 2.29 -15.78
C ALA A 455 -8.05 1.74 -14.41
N PHE A 456 -8.01 2.61 -13.40
CA PHE A 456 -7.72 2.27 -12.02
C PHE A 456 -8.43 3.22 -11.06
N GLY A 457 -9.12 2.68 -10.06
CA GLY A 457 -9.84 3.46 -9.05
C GLY A 457 -10.87 2.63 -8.30
N SER A 458 -11.65 3.26 -7.41
CA SER A 458 -12.78 2.57 -6.77
C SER A 458 -13.89 2.29 -7.80
N PRO A 459 -14.72 1.23 -7.62
CA PRO A 459 -15.86 0.98 -8.50
C PRO A 459 -16.77 2.21 -8.66
N ALA A 460 -17.01 2.94 -7.55
CA ALA A 460 -17.81 4.16 -7.56
C ALA A 460 -17.17 5.25 -8.43
N THR A 461 -15.88 5.56 -8.23
CA THR A 461 -15.16 6.59 -8.99
C THR A 461 -15.09 6.25 -10.48
N LEU A 462 -14.88 4.98 -10.82
CA LEU A 462 -14.88 4.54 -12.22
C LEU A 462 -16.26 4.72 -12.87
N LYS A 463 -17.33 4.29 -12.19
CA LYS A 463 -18.70 4.49 -12.68
C LYS A 463 -19.09 5.96 -12.80
N GLU A 464 -18.64 6.81 -11.89
CA GLU A 464 -18.85 8.26 -11.96
C GLU A 464 -18.16 8.91 -13.18
N SER A 465 -17.16 8.26 -13.78
CA SER A 465 -16.53 8.76 -15.01
C SER A 465 -17.37 8.50 -16.26
N MET A 466 -18.49 7.77 -16.16
CA MET A 466 -19.44 7.56 -17.25
C MET A 466 -20.38 8.78 -17.41
N PRO A 467 -21.07 8.93 -18.56
CA PRO A 467 -22.05 10.00 -18.77
C PRO A 467 -23.07 10.10 -17.63
N SER A 468 -23.55 11.30 -17.34
CA SER A 468 -24.45 11.58 -16.21
C SER A 468 -23.96 10.98 -14.87
N ARG A 469 -22.63 10.96 -14.64
CA ARG A 469 -21.98 10.39 -13.44
C ARG A 469 -22.37 8.93 -13.17
N GLY A 470 -22.52 8.14 -14.22
CA GLY A 470 -22.88 6.72 -14.11
C GLY A 470 -24.38 6.45 -13.99
N PHE A 471 -25.23 7.47 -14.10
CA PHE A 471 -26.67 7.27 -14.26
C PHE A 471 -27.05 7.09 -15.73
N ALA A 472 -28.03 6.23 -15.97
CA ALA A 472 -28.57 5.93 -17.28
C ALA A 472 -30.09 5.80 -17.20
N VAL A 473 -30.78 5.94 -18.33
CA VAL A 473 -32.18 5.50 -18.44
C VAL A 473 -32.17 4.00 -18.67
N GLY A 474 -32.88 3.23 -17.84
CA GLY A 474 -33.05 1.79 -17.99
C GLY A 474 -34.41 1.44 -18.59
N ILE A 475 -34.45 0.70 -19.69
CA ILE A 475 -35.68 0.17 -20.29
C ILE A 475 -35.60 -1.35 -20.31
N VAL A 476 -36.63 -2.02 -19.80
CA VAL A 476 -36.81 -3.47 -19.91
C VAL A 476 -37.89 -3.73 -20.94
N LEU A 477 -37.55 -4.50 -21.97
CA LEU A 477 -38.51 -4.93 -22.99
C LEU A 477 -39.35 -6.12 -22.49
N GLU A 478 -40.47 -6.39 -23.15
CA GLU A 478 -41.21 -7.63 -22.88
C GLU A 478 -40.48 -8.87 -23.42
N GLU A 479 -39.81 -8.72 -24.57
CA GLU A 479 -38.98 -9.74 -25.20
C GLU A 479 -37.73 -9.09 -25.80
N VAL A 480 -36.69 -9.89 -26.05
CA VAL A 480 -35.44 -9.41 -26.67
C VAL A 480 -35.67 -9.05 -28.14
N ASP A 481 -35.68 -7.75 -28.46
CA ASP A 481 -35.77 -7.27 -29.85
C ASP A 481 -34.42 -6.74 -30.37
N PRO A 482 -33.82 -7.32 -31.43
CA PRO A 482 -32.56 -6.85 -32.01
C PRO A 482 -32.60 -5.42 -32.57
N ARG A 483 -33.79 -4.92 -32.94
CA ARG A 483 -33.97 -3.56 -33.48
C ARG A 483 -33.90 -2.51 -32.39
N ALA A 484 -34.26 -2.84 -31.16
CA ALA A 484 -34.39 -1.89 -30.06
C ALA A 484 -33.11 -1.09 -29.82
N ARG A 485 -31.95 -1.76 -29.80
CA ARG A 485 -30.66 -1.09 -29.62
C ARG A 485 -30.39 -0.06 -30.70
N LYS A 486 -30.56 -0.42 -31.98
CA LYS A 486 -30.30 0.47 -33.11
C LYS A 486 -31.28 1.66 -33.12
N THR A 487 -32.54 1.43 -32.77
CA THR A 487 -33.55 2.49 -32.62
C THR A 487 -33.15 3.48 -31.54
N LEU A 488 -32.72 2.98 -30.37
CA LEU A 488 -32.35 3.82 -29.24
C LEU A 488 -31.02 4.56 -29.44
N GLU A 489 -30.05 3.96 -30.15
CA GLU A 489 -28.81 4.64 -30.57
C GLU A 489 -29.10 5.82 -31.53
N GLY A 490 -30.22 5.79 -32.26
CA GLY A 490 -30.66 6.89 -33.13
C GLY A 490 -31.38 8.04 -32.42
N VAL A 491 -31.71 7.90 -31.13
CA VAL A 491 -32.43 8.94 -30.37
C VAL A 491 -31.51 10.11 -30.06
N LYS A 492 -31.91 11.32 -30.44
CA LYS A 492 -31.16 12.55 -30.16
C LYS A 492 -30.93 12.74 -28.66
N GLY A 493 -29.66 12.89 -28.28
CA GLY A 493 -29.20 13.06 -26.91
C GLY A 493 -28.71 11.77 -26.24
N VAL A 494 -28.97 10.60 -26.84
CA VAL A 494 -28.36 9.34 -26.39
C VAL A 494 -26.93 9.27 -26.91
N ARG A 495 -25.97 9.06 -26.01
CA ARG A 495 -24.55 8.96 -26.36
C ARG A 495 -24.19 7.54 -26.81
N PHE A 496 -24.66 6.54 -26.06
CA PHE A 496 -24.55 5.13 -26.43
C PHE A 496 -25.57 4.29 -25.65
N VAL A 497 -25.81 3.07 -26.14
CA VAL A 497 -26.74 2.11 -25.54
C VAL A 497 -26.02 0.80 -25.23
N LEU A 498 -26.23 0.29 -24.02
CA LEU A 498 -25.79 -1.04 -23.61
C LEU A 498 -27.01 -1.95 -23.47
N GLN A 499 -26.97 -3.12 -24.10
CA GLN A 499 -28.05 -4.11 -24.05
C GLN A 499 -27.56 -5.39 -23.37
N ARG A 500 -28.36 -5.90 -22.43
CA ARG A 500 -28.19 -7.19 -21.75
C ARG A 500 -29.52 -7.94 -21.73
N GLY A 501 -29.71 -8.81 -22.72
CA GLY A 501 -31.02 -9.44 -22.93
C GLY A 501 -32.10 -8.38 -23.16
N GLU A 502 -33.12 -8.40 -22.30
CA GLU A 502 -34.28 -7.49 -22.33
C GLU A 502 -33.97 -6.10 -21.76
N LEU A 503 -32.90 -5.95 -20.97
CA LEU A 503 -32.52 -4.69 -20.34
C LEU A 503 -31.63 -3.87 -21.28
N LEU A 504 -32.04 -2.63 -21.57
CA LEU A 504 -31.24 -1.62 -22.22
C LEU A 504 -30.97 -0.45 -21.29
N LYS A 505 -29.72 0.01 -21.25
CA LYS A 505 -29.31 1.22 -20.53
C LYS A 505 -28.83 2.25 -21.54
N MET A 506 -29.45 3.42 -21.53
CA MET A 506 -29.11 4.55 -22.39
C MET A 506 -28.31 5.56 -21.58
N PHE A 507 -27.07 5.78 -21.98
CA PHE A 507 -26.18 6.76 -21.38
C PHE A 507 -26.25 8.07 -22.14
N THR A 508 -26.30 9.18 -21.41
CA THR A 508 -26.56 10.51 -21.96
C THR A 508 -25.91 11.59 -21.10
N ASP A 509 -25.71 12.76 -21.69
CA ASP A 509 -25.31 13.99 -20.99
C ASP A 509 -26.51 14.97 -20.84
N GLU A 510 -27.69 14.60 -21.34
CA GLU A 510 -28.97 15.34 -21.19
C GLU A 510 -29.77 14.86 -19.96
N PRO A 511 -30.76 15.65 -19.48
CA PRO A 511 -31.64 15.23 -18.38
C PRO A 511 -32.32 13.89 -18.66
N LEU A 512 -32.21 12.95 -17.71
CA LEU A 512 -32.66 11.56 -17.88
C LEU A 512 -34.16 11.43 -18.16
N GLU A 513 -34.99 12.30 -17.59
CA GLU A 513 -36.44 12.31 -17.80
C GLU A 513 -36.81 12.58 -19.26
N VAL A 514 -36.15 13.58 -19.88
CA VAL A 514 -36.36 13.94 -21.27
C VAL A 514 -35.92 12.79 -22.19
N ILE A 515 -34.79 12.15 -21.89
CA ILE A 515 -34.30 11.02 -22.68
C ILE A 515 -35.20 9.81 -22.52
N ALA A 516 -35.72 9.54 -21.32
CA ALA A 516 -36.65 8.44 -21.10
C ALA A 516 -37.92 8.58 -21.96
N GLU A 517 -38.52 9.77 -22.00
CA GLU A 517 -39.69 10.04 -22.85
C GLU A 517 -39.38 9.85 -24.34
N ARG A 518 -38.27 10.39 -24.83
CA ARG A 518 -37.85 10.24 -26.24
C ARG A 518 -37.60 8.78 -26.60
N CYS A 519 -36.94 8.02 -25.73
CA CYS A 519 -36.66 6.60 -25.94
C CYS A 519 -37.94 5.77 -26.00
N VAL A 520 -38.90 6.02 -25.10
CA VAL A 520 -40.19 5.33 -25.11
C VAL A 520 -40.97 5.64 -26.39
N THR A 521 -40.99 6.90 -26.83
CA THR A 521 -41.66 7.29 -28.08
C THR A 521 -41.04 6.60 -29.29
N ALA A 522 -39.71 6.59 -29.40
CA ALA A 522 -39.01 5.92 -30.51
C ALA A 522 -39.27 4.41 -30.56
N LEU A 523 -39.34 3.73 -29.40
CA LEU A 523 -39.67 2.30 -29.33
C LEU A 523 -41.14 2.04 -29.72
N LYS A 524 -42.07 2.89 -29.31
CA LYS A 524 -43.49 2.80 -29.69
C LYS A 524 -43.71 2.96 -31.19
N GLU A 525 -43.02 3.90 -31.83
CA GLU A 525 -43.07 4.09 -33.29
C GLU A 525 -42.62 2.84 -34.06
N GLN A 526 -41.64 2.11 -33.51
CA GLN A 526 -41.15 0.85 -34.08
C GLN A 526 -41.95 -0.39 -33.63
N LYS A 527 -43.05 -0.20 -32.87
CA LYS A 527 -43.90 -1.26 -32.32
C LYS A 527 -43.13 -2.25 -31.44
N ILE A 528 -42.16 -1.76 -30.67
CA ILE A 528 -41.38 -2.57 -29.72
C ILE A 528 -42.03 -2.46 -28.34
N ALA A 529 -42.40 -3.60 -27.74
CA ALA A 529 -43.09 -3.64 -26.45
C ALA A 529 -42.13 -3.36 -25.28
N VAL A 530 -42.53 -2.42 -24.43
CA VAL A 530 -41.76 -1.98 -23.25
C VAL A 530 -42.49 -2.42 -21.99
N LYS A 531 -41.79 -3.17 -21.14
CA LYS A 531 -42.31 -3.68 -19.87
C LYS A 531 -42.12 -2.69 -18.72
N ILE A 532 -40.89 -2.17 -18.56
CA ILE A 532 -40.52 -1.28 -17.45
C ILE A 532 -39.62 -0.15 -17.97
N VAL A 533 -39.85 1.07 -17.47
CA VAL A 533 -38.95 2.21 -17.66
C VAL A 533 -38.47 2.70 -16.30
N LYS A 534 -37.16 2.73 -16.09
CA LYS A 534 -36.49 3.34 -14.95
C LYS A 534 -35.75 4.57 -15.44
N THR A 535 -36.30 5.75 -15.13
CA THR A 535 -35.68 7.04 -15.49
C THR A 535 -34.28 7.20 -14.92
N LYS A 536 -34.02 6.62 -13.75
CA LYS A 536 -32.70 6.61 -13.12
C LYS A 536 -32.26 5.18 -12.79
N SER A 537 -31.37 4.64 -13.62
CA SER A 537 -30.69 3.36 -13.43
C SER A 537 -29.20 3.63 -13.18
N VAL A 538 -28.60 2.90 -12.24
CA VAL A 538 -27.17 3.03 -11.94
C VAL A 538 -26.38 2.07 -12.83
N ALA A 539 -25.25 2.53 -13.37
CA ALA A 539 -24.28 1.67 -14.02
C ALA A 539 -23.67 0.70 -13.00
N ASP A 540 -23.33 -0.51 -13.46
CA ASP A 540 -22.50 -1.44 -12.70
C ASP A 540 -21.12 -1.59 -13.38
N MET A 541 -20.20 -2.32 -12.76
CA MET A 541 -18.88 -2.56 -13.31
C MET A 541 -18.89 -3.34 -14.63
N VAL A 542 -19.96 -4.10 -14.92
CA VAL A 542 -20.15 -4.72 -16.23
C VAL A 542 -20.47 -3.66 -17.29
N ASP A 543 -21.25 -2.63 -16.97
CA ASP A 543 -21.55 -1.51 -17.89
C ASP A 543 -20.27 -0.75 -18.20
N TYR A 544 -19.52 -0.42 -17.14
CA TYR A 544 -18.25 0.27 -17.25
C TYR A 544 -17.26 -0.50 -18.13
N TYR A 545 -17.10 -1.80 -17.85
CA TYR A 545 -16.19 -2.66 -18.58
C TYR A 545 -16.59 -2.82 -20.06
N VAL A 546 -17.88 -2.98 -20.36
CA VAL A 546 -18.35 -3.04 -21.75
C VAL A 546 -18.17 -1.70 -22.46
N ALA A 547 -18.41 -0.58 -21.78
CA ALA A 547 -18.24 0.75 -22.36
C ALA A 547 -16.78 1.05 -22.70
N ILE A 548 -15.83 0.72 -21.80
CA ILE A 548 -14.41 0.98 -22.03
C ILE A 548 -13.83 0.05 -23.11
N THR A 549 -14.21 -1.23 -23.12
CA THR A 549 -13.74 -2.20 -24.12
C THR A 549 -14.22 -1.87 -25.53
N ARG A 550 -15.44 -1.34 -25.66
CA ARG A 550 -16.00 -0.84 -26.92
C ARG A 550 -15.50 0.56 -27.32
N GLY A 551 -14.66 1.20 -26.50
CA GLY A 551 -14.16 2.55 -26.76
C GLY A 551 -15.23 3.65 -26.67
N LEU A 552 -16.35 3.39 -25.99
CA LEU A 552 -17.45 4.35 -25.79
C LEU A 552 -17.10 5.40 -24.72
N ILE A 553 -16.18 5.07 -23.82
CA ILE A 553 -15.62 5.94 -22.79
C ILE A 553 -14.09 5.79 -22.75
N GLN A 554 -13.40 6.80 -22.22
CA GLN A 554 -11.99 6.71 -21.88
C GLN A 554 -11.81 6.25 -20.43
N GLY A 555 -10.86 5.36 -20.19
CA GLY A 555 -10.51 4.94 -18.85
C GLY A 555 -9.80 6.04 -18.06
N THR A 556 -9.99 6.02 -16.75
CA THR A 556 -9.34 6.96 -15.83
C THR A 556 -8.42 6.17 -14.90
N ILE A 557 -7.18 6.63 -14.76
CA ILE A 557 -6.23 6.09 -13.78
C ILE A 557 -6.13 7.11 -12.65
N VAL A 558 -6.81 6.83 -11.55
CA VAL A 558 -6.72 7.64 -10.33
C VAL A 558 -5.33 7.41 -9.73
N LYS A 559 -4.54 8.48 -9.62
CA LYS A 559 -3.15 8.42 -9.15
C LYS A 559 -3.05 8.16 -7.66
#